data_AF-A0AAW1LEQ7-F1
#
_entry.id   AF-A0AAW1LEQ7-F1
#
_cell.length_a   1.000
_cell.length_b   1.000
_cell.length_c   1.000
_cell.angle_alpha   90.00
_cell.angle_beta   90.00
_cell.angle_gamma   90.00
#
_symmetry.space_group_name_H-M   'P 1'
#
loop_
_entity.id
_entity.type
_entity.pdbx_description
1 polymer ?
#
loop_
_entity_poly.entity_id
_entity_poly.type
_entity_poly.pdbx_seq_one_letter_code
_entity_poly.pdbx_strand_id
1 'polypeptide(L)'
;MPQFDEEGFNNMQSSDVEEVLNSHDCEVTENELLELSEIKQILQVMPQFDEEGFNNMQSSDVEEVLNSHDCEVTENELLELLEDQSSDEHDNEETATTMTKFLTLSDLNKIISTAQHLEDLVFQMDPSLERSLKFKNGLGGLLLRYKEI
;
A
#
# COMPACT_ATOMS: atom_id res chain seq x y z
N MET A 1 5.44 80.14 8.06
CA MET A 1 5.10 79.07 9.00
C MET A 1 3.73 78.53 8.63
N PRO A 2 3.66 77.35 7.99
CA PRO A 2 2.46 76.55 7.94
C PRO A 2 2.51 75.43 9.00
N GLN A 3 1.33 75.13 9.51
CA GLN A 3 1.03 74.16 10.55
C GLN A 3 1.15 72.74 9.98
N PHE A 4 1.65 71.80 10.79
CA PHE A 4 1.61 70.37 10.49
C PHE A 4 0.44 69.76 11.27
N ASP A 5 -0.49 69.23 10.49
CA ASP A 5 -1.71 68.57 10.86
C ASP A 5 -1.39 67.15 11.32
N GLU A 6 -1.92 66.79 12.49
CA GLU A 6 -1.93 65.42 13.02
C GLU A 6 -2.93 64.56 12.23
N GLU A 7 -2.54 64.14 11.02
CA GLU A 7 -3.16 62.99 10.36
C GLU A 7 -2.16 61.84 10.27
N GLY A 8 -2.22 61.00 11.30
CA GLY A 8 -2.26 59.54 11.16
C GLY A 8 -1.06 58.87 10.50
N PHE A 9 -0.03 58.57 11.29
CA PHE A 9 0.53 57.22 11.54
C PHE A 9 0.70 56.16 10.42
N ASN A 10 0.48 56.42 9.14
CA ASN A 10 0.43 55.39 8.09
C ASN A 10 1.46 55.59 7.00
N ASN A 11 2.72 55.82 7.39
CA ASN A 11 3.83 55.73 6.44
C ASN A 11 5.03 54.94 6.99
N MET A 12 4.74 53.85 7.70
CA MET A 12 5.71 52.77 7.83
C MET A 12 5.50 51.86 6.62
N GLN A 13 6.50 51.82 5.75
CA GLN A 13 6.43 51.15 4.46
C GLN A 13 6.10 49.67 4.67
N SER A 14 5.09 49.22 3.92
CA SER A 14 4.60 47.84 3.86
C SER A 14 5.62 46.86 3.23
N SER A 15 6.89 47.24 3.08
CA SER A 15 7.93 46.37 2.50
C SER A 15 8.68 45.54 3.55
N ASP A 16 8.66 45.95 4.82
CA ASP A 16 9.56 45.34 5.82
C ASP A 16 8.83 44.43 6.83
N VAL A 17 7.52 44.21 6.64
CA VAL A 17 6.72 43.28 7.47
C VAL A 17 6.37 41.98 6.74
N GLU A 18 6.60 41.91 5.43
CA GLU A 18 6.44 40.67 4.65
C GLU A 18 7.74 39.85 4.54
N GLU A 19 8.87 40.32 5.06
CA GLU A 19 10.14 39.58 5.03
C GLU A 19 10.39 38.71 6.28
N VAL A 20 9.45 38.66 7.23
CA VAL A 20 9.57 37.80 8.43
C VAL A 20 8.54 36.66 8.43
N LEU A 21 7.52 36.70 7.58
CA LEU A 21 6.56 35.61 7.42
C LEU A 21 6.95 34.59 6.34
N ASN A 22 8.07 34.81 5.62
CA ASN A 22 8.67 33.79 4.76
C ASN A 22 9.57 32.80 5.53
N SER A 23 9.44 32.77 6.85
CA SER A 23 10.09 31.81 7.74
C SER A 23 9.38 30.46 7.64
N HIS A 24 9.78 29.66 6.65
CA HIS A 24 9.57 28.20 6.61
C HIS A 24 8.10 27.76 6.74
N ASP A 25 7.28 28.17 5.78
CA ASP A 25 6.34 27.18 5.25
C ASP A 25 7.20 26.12 4.57
N CYS A 26 7.59 25.09 5.35
CA CYS A 26 7.98 23.81 4.81
C CYS A 26 6.76 23.34 4.02
N GLU A 27 6.72 23.66 2.73
CA GLU A 27 5.89 22.97 1.77
C GLU A 27 6.34 21.52 1.82
N VAL A 28 5.70 20.73 2.69
CA VAL A 28 5.88 19.29 2.71
C VAL A 28 5.46 18.84 1.32
N THR A 29 6.44 18.43 0.51
CA THR A 29 6.17 18.09 -0.89
C THR A 29 5.21 16.89 -0.93
N GLU A 30 4.43 16.73 -2.00
CA GLU A 30 3.53 15.57 -2.13
C GLU A 30 4.26 14.23 -1.96
N ASN A 31 5.56 14.20 -2.29
CA ASN A 31 6.44 13.06 -2.06
C ASN A 31 6.73 12.81 -0.58
N GLU A 32 7.05 13.85 0.20
CA GLU A 32 7.23 13.73 1.66
C GLU A 32 5.92 13.33 2.37
N LEU A 33 4.75 13.76 1.86
CA LEU A 33 3.45 13.31 2.36
C LEU A 33 3.16 11.83 2.05
N LEU A 34 3.60 11.34 0.89
CA LEU A 34 3.47 9.93 0.49
C LEU A 34 4.35 9.03 1.36
N GLU A 35 5.61 9.42 1.57
CA GLU A 35 6.58 8.69 2.42
C GLU A 35 6.09 8.59 3.88
N LEU A 36 5.54 9.68 4.44
CA LEU A 36 4.95 9.66 5.78
C LEU A 36 3.73 8.73 5.88
N SER A 37 2.98 8.55 4.78
CA SER A 37 1.82 7.67 4.75
C SER A 37 2.19 6.19 4.75
N GLU A 38 3.33 5.84 4.14
CA GLU A 38 3.85 4.47 4.08
C GLU A 38 4.49 4.07 5.40
N ILE A 39 5.32 4.95 5.99
CA ILE A 39 5.91 4.74 7.32
C ILE A 39 4.82 4.50 8.37
N LYS A 40 3.72 5.24 8.29
CA LYS A 40 2.57 5.06 9.20
C LYS A 40 1.90 3.70 9.03
N GLN A 41 1.79 3.18 7.81
CA GLN A 41 1.22 1.86 7.56
C GLN A 41 2.13 0.76 8.11
N ILE A 42 3.45 0.89 7.95
CA ILE A 42 4.44 -0.02 8.52
C ILE A 42 4.30 -0.05 10.05
N LEU A 43 4.32 1.10 10.71
CA LEU A 43 4.17 1.18 12.17
C LEU A 43 2.82 0.65 12.68
N GLN A 44 1.76 0.66 11.85
CA GLN A 44 0.47 0.11 12.23
C GLN A 44 0.44 -1.43 12.23
N VAL A 45 1.25 -2.07 11.38
CA VAL A 45 1.30 -3.55 11.31
C VAL A 45 2.34 -4.14 12.26
N MET A 46 3.39 -3.40 12.61
CA MET A 46 4.48 -3.85 13.49
C MET A 46 4.01 -4.43 14.84
N PRO A 47 3.04 -3.85 15.57
CA PRO A 47 2.54 -4.41 16.83
C PRO A 47 1.82 -5.75 16.71
N GLN A 48 1.54 -6.22 15.48
CA GLN A 48 0.93 -7.54 15.25
C GLN A 48 1.97 -8.66 15.34
N PHE A 49 3.26 -8.32 15.30
CA PHE A 49 4.36 -9.25 15.50
C PHE A 49 4.74 -9.21 16.99
N ASP A 50 4.57 -10.34 17.68
CA ASP A 50 4.79 -10.46 19.13
C ASP A 50 6.28 -10.61 19.48
N GLU A 51 7.14 -10.02 18.66
CA GLU A 51 8.59 -10.06 18.82
C GLU A 51 9.09 -8.85 19.63
N GLU A 52 10.01 -9.13 20.54
CA GLU A 52 10.61 -8.16 21.44
C GLU A 52 11.54 -7.21 20.65
N GLY A 53 10.95 -6.18 20.05
CA GLY A 53 11.69 -5.18 19.26
C GLY A 53 10.79 -4.23 18.46
N PHE A 54 9.68 -4.74 17.93
CA PHE A 54 8.77 -3.95 17.08
C PHE A 54 7.85 -3.01 17.86
N ASN A 55 7.57 -3.31 19.14
CA ASN A 55 6.68 -2.52 19.99
C ASN A 55 7.20 -1.11 20.31
N ASN A 56 8.51 -0.88 20.19
CA ASN A 56 9.15 0.41 20.47
C ASN A 56 9.62 1.15 19.21
N MET A 57 9.35 0.61 18.02
CA MET A 57 9.81 1.17 16.75
C MET A 57 9.18 2.56 16.52
N GLN A 58 10.03 3.53 16.18
CA GLN A 58 9.65 4.90 15.85
C GLN A 58 9.70 5.12 14.32
N SER A 59 9.09 6.20 13.85
CA SER A 59 9.10 6.56 12.43
C SER A 59 10.52 6.77 11.89
N SER A 60 11.42 7.32 12.72
CA SER A 60 12.82 7.52 12.36
C SER A 60 13.55 6.22 12.07
N ASP A 61 13.21 5.14 12.78
CA ASP A 61 13.84 3.84 12.61
C ASP A 61 13.46 3.22 11.26
N VAL A 62 12.19 3.40 10.85
CA VAL A 62 11.69 2.97 9.54
C VAL A 62 12.29 3.82 8.43
N GLU A 63 12.36 5.13 8.62
CA GLU A 63 12.94 6.07 7.65
C GLU A 63 14.43 5.82 7.42
N GLU A 64 15.20 5.52 8.46
CA GLU A 64 16.61 5.14 8.35
C GLU A 64 16.79 3.88 7.49
N VAL A 65 15.93 2.86 7.70
CA VAL A 65 15.98 1.62 6.92
C VAL A 65 15.61 1.87 5.45
N LEU A 66 14.53 2.60 5.19
CA LEU A 66 14.11 2.93 3.83
C LEU A 66 15.19 3.71 3.07
N ASN A 67 15.84 4.67 3.75
CA ASN A 67 16.91 5.48 3.17
C ASN A 67 18.27 4.75 3.12
N SER A 68 18.43 3.62 3.79
CA SER A 68 19.66 2.81 3.71
C SER A 68 19.79 2.05 2.39
N HIS A 69 18.70 1.94 1.63
CA HIS A 69 18.67 1.30 0.33
C HIS A 69 18.76 2.35 -0.78
N ASP A 70 19.95 2.49 -1.37
CA ASP A 70 20.20 3.39 -2.50
C ASP A 70 19.56 2.91 -3.83
N CYS A 71 19.06 1.67 -3.87
CA CYS A 71 18.50 1.01 -5.05
C CYS A 71 17.15 0.39 -4.73
N GLU A 72 16.22 0.42 -5.69
CA GLU A 72 14.97 -0.33 -5.62
C GLU A 72 15.26 -1.82 -5.44
N VAL A 73 14.62 -2.45 -4.45
CA VAL A 73 14.71 -3.90 -4.23
C VAL A 73 14.08 -4.61 -5.42
N THR A 74 14.85 -5.48 -6.07
CA THR A 74 14.39 -6.25 -7.22
C THR A 74 13.54 -7.45 -6.81
N GLU A 75 12.69 -7.93 -7.72
CA GLU A 75 11.88 -9.13 -7.48
C GLU A 75 12.74 -10.36 -7.14
N ASN A 76 13.94 -10.46 -7.70
CA ASN A 76 14.85 -11.57 -7.40
C ASN A 76 15.38 -11.50 -5.96
N GLU A 77 15.72 -10.31 -5.47
CA GLU A 77 16.16 -10.10 -4.09
C GLU A 77 15.01 -10.37 -3.09
N LEU A 78 13.76 -10.06 -3.45
CA LEU A 78 12.59 -10.43 -2.64
C LEU A 78 12.40 -11.94 -2.55
N LEU A 79 12.66 -12.67 -3.64
CA LEU A 79 12.57 -14.13 -3.66
C LEU A 79 13.68 -14.77 -2.82
N GLU A 80 14.90 -14.24 -2.88
CA GLU A 80 16.03 -14.71 -2.06
C GLU A 80 15.75 -14.57 -0.56
N LEU A 81 15.13 -13.46 -0.12
CA LEU A 81 14.74 -13.26 1.28
C LEU A 81 13.70 -14.29 1.79
N LEU A 82 12.84 -14.79 0.89
CA LEU A 82 11.85 -15.82 1.24
C LEU A 82 12.48 -17.21 1.34
N GLU A 83 13.54 -17.48 0.57
CA GLU A 83 14.25 -18.76 0.61
C GLU A 83 15.12 -18.87 1.88
N ASP A 84 15.78 -17.79 2.31
CA ASP A 84 16.65 -17.78 3.48
C ASP A 84 15.91 -18.06 4.81
N GLN A 85 14.61 -17.69 4.91
CA GLN A 85 13.79 -18.01 6.08
C GLN A 85 13.47 -19.50 6.23
N SER A 86 13.66 -20.31 5.17
CA SER A 86 13.35 -21.74 5.19
C SER A 86 14.54 -22.63 5.58
N SER A 87 15.75 -22.05 5.72
CA SER A 87 16.99 -22.81 5.87
C SER A 87 17.49 -22.99 7.31
N ASP A 88 16.89 -22.36 8.33
CA ASP A 88 17.47 -22.30 9.68
C ASP A 88 16.67 -22.99 10.81
N GLU A 89 15.79 -23.95 10.47
CA GLU A 89 15.18 -24.82 11.47
C GLU A 89 15.37 -26.30 11.15
N HIS A 90 16.52 -26.82 11.58
CA HIS A 90 16.75 -28.25 11.68
C HIS A 90 16.73 -28.67 13.16
N ASP A 91 15.55 -28.77 13.77
CA ASP A 91 15.33 -29.77 14.83
C ASP A 91 13.84 -30.09 15.06
N ASN A 92 13.44 -31.25 14.54
CA ASN A 92 12.61 -32.24 15.21
C ASN A 92 11.47 -31.76 16.13
N GLU A 93 10.30 -31.46 15.56
CA GLU A 93 9.06 -31.90 16.20
C GLU A 93 7.96 -32.15 15.16
N GLU A 94 7.29 -33.27 15.35
CA GLU A 94 6.15 -33.79 14.61
C GLU A 94 4.94 -32.85 14.78
N THR A 95 5.04 -31.64 14.26
CA THR A 95 3.90 -30.74 14.13
C THR A 95 3.20 -31.12 12.84
N ALA A 96 1.94 -31.52 12.95
CA ALA A 96 1.05 -31.55 11.80
C ALA A 96 0.98 -30.11 11.29
N THR A 97 1.89 -29.75 10.38
CA THR A 97 1.84 -28.52 9.63
C THR A 97 0.50 -28.56 8.94
N THR A 98 -0.46 -27.77 9.43
CA THR A 98 -1.57 -27.34 8.60
C THR A 98 -0.93 -26.57 7.48
N MET A 99 -0.49 -27.29 6.43
CA MET A 99 -0.05 -26.68 5.19
C MET A 99 -1.19 -25.77 4.78
N THR A 100 -0.97 -24.46 4.93
CA THR A 100 -1.79 -23.43 4.33
C THR A 100 -1.79 -23.78 2.86
N LYS A 101 -2.88 -24.38 2.39
CA LYS A 101 -2.94 -24.90 1.04
C LYS A 101 -3.01 -23.69 0.12
N PHE A 102 -1.87 -23.29 -0.40
CA PHE A 102 -1.77 -22.22 -1.37
C PHE A 102 -2.51 -22.59 -2.64
N LEU A 103 -3.09 -21.58 -3.29
CA LEU A 103 -3.78 -21.76 -4.56
C LEU A 103 -2.74 -22.09 -5.62
N THR A 104 -2.78 -23.30 -6.16
CA THR A 104 -1.84 -23.71 -7.23
C THR A 104 -2.36 -23.29 -8.60
N LEU A 105 -1.48 -23.22 -9.62
CA LEU A 105 -1.90 -23.04 -11.02
C LEU A 105 -2.88 -24.14 -11.49
N SER A 106 -2.75 -25.36 -10.95
CA SER A 106 -3.70 -26.44 -11.22
C SER A 106 -5.08 -26.14 -10.65
N ASP A 107 -5.13 -25.58 -9.43
CA ASP A 107 -6.38 -25.18 -8.81
C ASP A 107 -7.02 -23.98 -9.51
N LEU A 108 -6.22 -23.00 -9.95
CA LEU A 108 -6.68 -21.88 -10.78
C LEU A 108 -7.31 -22.35 -12.09
N ASN A 109 -6.65 -23.25 -12.81
CA ASN A 109 -7.19 -23.82 -14.04
C ASN A 109 -8.52 -24.54 -13.80
N LYS A 110 -8.64 -25.29 -12.70
CA LYS A 110 -9.90 -25.93 -12.31
C LYS A 110 -10.99 -24.90 -12.01
N ILE A 111 -10.67 -23.83 -11.29
CA ILE A 111 -11.62 -22.75 -10.96
C ILE A 111 -12.12 -22.09 -12.25
N ILE A 112 -11.22 -21.73 -13.16
CA ILE A 112 -11.56 -21.08 -14.44
C ILE A 112 -12.41 -22.00 -15.31
N SER A 113 -12.04 -23.28 -15.43
CA SER A 113 -12.81 -24.25 -16.20
C SER A 113 -14.20 -24.50 -15.59
N THR A 114 -14.29 -24.56 -14.26
CA THR A 114 -15.58 -24.71 -13.56
C THR A 114 -16.48 -23.50 -13.77
N ALA A 115 -15.91 -22.29 -13.75
CA ALA A 115 -16.65 -21.08 -14.02
C ALA A 115 -17.19 -21.03 -15.46
N GLN A 116 -16.39 -21.42 -16.46
CA GLN A 116 -16.86 -21.52 -17.84
C GLN A 116 -18.03 -22.50 -17.97
N HIS A 117 -17.94 -23.66 -17.32
CA HIS A 117 -19.04 -24.62 -17.31
C HIS A 117 -20.30 -24.03 -16.65
N LEU A 118 -20.14 -23.26 -15.57
CA LEU A 118 -21.26 -22.58 -14.91
C LEU A 118 -21.89 -21.52 -15.81
N GLU A 119 -21.11 -20.75 -16.57
CA GLU A 119 -21.62 -19.80 -17.57
C GLU A 119 -22.50 -20.50 -18.60
N ASP A 120 -22.04 -21.64 -19.13
CA ASP A 120 -22.78 -22.43 -20.13
C ASP A 120 -24.09 -22.97 -19.54
N LEU A 121 -24.07 -23.48 -18.30
CA LEU A 121 -25.27 -23.96 -17.62
C LEU A 121 -26.29 -22.85 -17.41
N VAL A 122 -25.85 -21.68 -16.92
CA VAL A 122 -26.75 -20.53 -16.75
C VAL A 122 -27.31 -20.07 -18.09
N PHE A 123 -26.50 -20.06 -19.15
CA PHE A 123 -26.96 -19.68 -20.49
C PHE A 123 -28.02 -20.65 -21.05
N GLN A 124 -27.92 -21.94 -20.74
CA GLN A 124 -28.89 -22.95 -21.20
C GLN A 124 -30.17 -22.98 -20.37
N MET A 125 -30.07 -22.73 -19.05
CA MET A 125 -31.18 -22.90 -18.12
C MET A 125 -31.97 -21.61 -17.86
N ASP A 126 -31.36 -20.45 -18.00
CA ASP A 126 -32.01 -19.18 -17.73
C ASP A 126 -32.83 -18.72 -18.95
N PRO A 127 -34.16 -18.56 -18.83
CA PRO A 127 -35.00 -18.07 -19.93
C PRO A 127 -34.73 -16.60 -20.30
N SER A 128 -34.04 -15.84 -19.46
CA SER A 128 -33.69 -14.44 -19.70
C SER A 128 -32.25 -14.30 -20.19
N LEU A 129 -32.08 -14.11 -21.49
CA LEU A 129 -30.77 -13.87 -22.09
C LEU A 129 -30.03 -12.67 -21.46
N GLU A 130 -30.76 -11.59 -21.14
CA GLU A 130 -30.17 -10.41 -20.50
C GLU A 130 -29.57 -10.75 -19.13
N ARG A 131 -30.28 -11.57 -18.34
CA ARG A 131 -29.82 -11.99 -17.03
C ARG A 131 -28.63 -12.95 -17.14
N SER A 132 -28.66 -13.91 -18.06
CA SER A 132 -27.52 -14.81 -18.34
C SER A 132 -26.28 -14.03 -18.77
N LEU A 133 -26.45 -13.01 -19.61
CA LEU A 133 -25.34 -12.17 -20.07
C LEU A 133 -24.76 -11.32 -18.93
N LYS A 134 -25.61 -10.75 -18.08
CA LYS A 134 -25.16 -10.04 -16.86
C LYS A 134 -24.38 -10.95 -15.93
N PHE A 135 -24.86 -12.18 -15.72
CA PHE A 135 -24.16 -13.18 -14.93
C PHE A 135 -22.77 -13.49 -15.52
N LYS A 136 -22.71 -13.82 -16.81
CA LYS A 136 -21.45 -14.11 -17.51
C LYS A 136 -20.45 -12.96 -17.39
N ASN A 137 -20.87 -11.73 -17.66
CA ASN A 137 -19.98 -10.57 -17.58
C ASN A 137 -19.51 -10.30 -16.15
N GLY A 138 -20.39 -10.46 -15.16
CA GLY A 138 -20.02 -10.31 -13.75
C GLY A 138 -19.01 -11.36 -13.31
N LEU A 139 -19.25 -12.64 -13.64
CA LEU A 139 -18.34 -13.73 -13.31
C LEU A 139 -16.98 -13.56 -14.02
N GLY A 140 -16.98 -13.22 -15.30
CA GLY A 140 -15.77 -12.93 -16.07
C GLY A 140 -14.95 -11.78 -15.49
N GLY A 141 -15.61 -10.72 -14.99
CA GLY A 141 -14.95 -9.61 -14.32
C GLY A 141 -14.28 -10.01 -13.01
N LEU A 142 -14.93 -10.86 -12.20
CA LEU A 142 -14.34 -11.38 -10.96
C LEU A 142 -13.12 -12.29 -11.23
N LEU A 143 -13.14 -13.04 -12.34
CA LEU A 143 -12.07 -13.97 -12.70
C LEU A 143 -10.87 -13.30 -13.37
N LEU A 144 -10.97 -12.03 -13.76
CA LEU A 144 -9.90 -11.33 -14.49
C LEU A 144 -8.57 -11.35 -13.71
N ARG A 145 -8.64 -11.04 -12.41
CA ARG A 145 -7.49 -11.05 -11.47
C ARG A 145 -6.75 -12.40 -11.42
N TYR A 146 -7.47 -13.49 -11.67
CA TYR A 146 -6.93 -14.85 -11.63
C TYR A 146 -6.36 -15.32 -12.99
N LYS A 147 -6.60 -14.57 -14.06
CA LYS A 147 -6.05 -14.83 -15.40
C LYS A 147 -4.74 -14.09 -15.67
N GLU A 148 -4.41 -13.14 -14.81
CA GLU A 148 -3.19 -12.32 -14.89
C GLU A 148 -2.03 -12.93 -14.08
N ILE A 149 -2.31 -14.01 -13.33
CA ILE A 149 -1.33 -14.84 -12.60
C ILE A 149 -0.91 -16.00 -13.50
#